data_AF-A0A0A8XTK4-F1
#
_entry.id   AF-A0A0A8XTK4-F1
#
_cell.length_a   1.000
_cell.length_b   1.000
_cell.length_c   1.000
_cell.angle_alpha   90.00
_cell.angle_beta   90.00
_cell.angle_gamma   90.00
#
_symmetry.space_group_name_H-M   'P 1'
#
loop_
_entity.id
_entity.type
_entity.pdbx_description
1 polymer ?
#
loop_
_entity_poly.entity_id
_entity_poly.type
_entity_poly.pdbx_seq_one_letter_code
_entity_poly.pdbx_strand_id
1 'polypeptide(L)'
;MRELQRTRAPSTRSGRPSQPQVTVDAKSYVLVSKLDREVYSKYVEDKEAAHLSGFAFVVISIIHLAGGKISEEDLWHQLRRVGLNENDENHPVHGNNKQALELLVQQRYLLKEKFTGPEGHAMTYELAERTLDESVSGKLKDYISQVVSTSTAAEAV
;
A
#
# COMPACT_ATOMS: atom_id res chain seq x y z
N MET A 1 10.21 -8.91 -16.74
CA MET A 1 9.02 -9.17 -15.88
C MET A 1 9.44 -10.00 -14.69
N ARG A 2 8.73 -9.92 -13.57
CA ARG A 2 8.92 -10.76 -12.38
C ARG A 2 7.57 -11.32 -11.92
N GLU A 3 7.53 -12.59 -11.55
CA GLU A 3 6.35 -13.21 -10.91
C GLU A 3 6.32 -12.84 -9.43
N LEU A 4 5.17 -12.38 -8.94
CA LEU A 4 4.92 -12.13 -7.52
C LEU A 4 4.04 -13.25 -6.98
N GLN A 5 4.38 -13.73 -5.78
CA GLN A 5 3.56 -14.70 -5.07
C GLN A 5 2.27 -14.03 -4.61
N ARG A 6 1.13 -14.62 -4.97
CA ARG A 6 -0.17 -14.04 -4.66
C ARG A 6 -0.60 -14.48 -3.27
N THR A 7 -0.71 -13.55 -2.32
CA THR A 7 -1.48 -13.79 -1.11
C THR A 7 -2.94 -13.95 -1.51
N ARG A 8 -3.48 -15.16 -1.33
CA ARG A 8 -4.84 -15.51 -1.72
C ARG A 8 -5.83 -14.52 -1.08
N ALA A 9 -6.52 -13.71 -1.88
CA ALA A 9 -7.74 -13.07 -1.42
C ALA A 9 -8.79 -14.17 -1.20
N PRO A 10 -9.48 -14.23 -0.04
CA PRO A 10 -10.57 -15.16 0.14
C PRO A 10 -11.70 -14.80 -0.83
N SER A 11 -12.19 -15.82 -1.53
CA SER A 11 -13.44 -15.71 -2.28
C SER A 11 -14.57 -15.44 -1.30
N THR A 12 -14.99 -14.19 -1.14
CA THR A 12 -16.27 -13.87 -0.52
C THR A 12 -17.38 -14.18 -1.53
N ARG A 13 -17.64 -15.47 -1.73
CA ARG A 13 -18.91 -15.96 -2.24
C ARG A 13 -19.43 -17.00 -1.26
N SER A 14 -19.81 -16.51 -0.08
CA SER A 14 -20.68 -17.26 0.83
C SER A 14 -21.96 -17.63 0.08
N GLY A 15 -22.20 -18.92 -0.15
CA GLY A 15 -23.48 -19.40 -0.67
C GLY A 15 -23.52 -20.68 -1.51
N ARG A 16 -22.48 -21.52 -1.61
CA ARG A 16 -22.67 -22.85 -2.24
C ARG A 16 -21.73 -23.91 -1.66
N PRO A 17 -22.24 -25.03 -1.11
CA PRO A 17 -21.38 -26.09 -0.61
C PRO A 17 -20.78 -26.89 -1.77
N SER A 18 -19.55 -27.36 -1.54
CA SER A 18 -18.87 -28.46 -2.24
C SER A 18 -18.71 -28.33 -3.76
N GLN A 19 -17.63 -27.64 -4.17
CA GLN A 19 -16.83 -28.09 -5.31
C GLN A 19 -15.36 -27.88 -4.92
N PRO A 20 -14.45 -28.86 -5.11
CA PRO A 20 -13.03 -28.60 -4.97
C PRO A 20 -12.69 -27.59 -6.06
N GLN A 21 -12.67 -26.30 -5.71
CA GLN A 21 -12.09 -25.29 -6.57
C GLN A 21 -10.62 -25.68 -6.65
N VAL A 22 -10.23 -26.23 -7.79
CA VAL A 22 -8.85 -26.16 -8.26
C VAL A 22 -8.55 -24.68 -8.31
N THR A 23 -8.08 -24.12 -7.20
CA THR A 23 -7.49 -22.79 -7.15
C THR A 23 -6.23 -22.92 -7.97
N VAL A 24 -6.35 -22.72 -9.28
CA VAL A 24 -5.20 -22.44 -10.12
C VAL A 24 -4.57 -21.21 -9.49
N ASP A 25 -3.40 -21.39 -8.90
CA ASP A 25 -2.67 -20.35 -8.23
C ASP A 25 -2.53 -19.18 -9.21
N ALA A 26 -3.25 -18.09 -8.97
CA ALA A 26 -3.39 -17.03 -9.94
C ALA A 26 -2.10 -16.21 -9.92
N LYS A 27 -1.17 -16.54 -10.84
CA LYS A 27 0.13 -15.87 -10.94
C LYS A 27 -0.03 -14.37 -11.18
N SER A 28 0.61 -13.57 -10.35
CA SER A 28 0.71 -12.11 -10.53
C SER A 28 2.07 -11.77 -11.13
N TYR A 29 2.12 -10.79 -12.04
CA TYR A 29 3.36 -10.36 -12.68
C TYR A 29 3.51 -8.85 -12.64
N VAL A 30 4.75 -8.39 -12.49
CA VAL A 30 5.11 -6.97 -12.59
C VAL A 30 6.17 -6.73 -13.66
N LEU A 31 6.05 -5.59 -14.33
CA LEU A 31 7.11 -5.05 -15.16
C LEU A 31 8.15 -4.40 -14.26
N VAL A 32 9.40 -4.83 -14.42
CA VAL A 32 10.53 -4.31 -13.68
C VAL A 32 11.48 -3.71 -14.69
N SER A 33 11.81 -2.44 -14.52
CA SER A 33 12.82 -1.78 -15.33
C SER A 33 14.19 -2.43 -15.11
N LYS A 34 14.94 -2.60 -16.18
CA LYS A 34 16.33 -3.10 -16.17
C LYS A 34 17.35 -1.98 -16.42
N LEU A 35 16.88 -0.74 -16.50
CA LEU A 35 17.75 0.42 -16.64
C LEU A 35 18.51 0.67 -15.34
N ASP A 36 19.74 1.15 -15.49
CA ASP A 36 20.52 1.67 -14.37
C ASP A 36 19.80 2.85 -13.72
N ARG A 37 20.04 3.05 -12.43
CA ARG A 37 19.31 4.04 -11.62
C ARG A 37 19.44 5.44 -12.18
N GLU A 38 20.62 5.84 -12.63
CA GLU A 38 20.88 7.17 -13.19
C GLU A 38 20.08 7.38 -14.49
N VAL A 39 19.98 6.34 -15.33
CA VAL A 39 19.23 6.38 -16.58
C VAL A 39 17.72 6.41 -16.30
N TYR A 40 17.25 5.58 -15.38
CA TYR A 40 15.85 5.55 -14.99
C TYR A 40 15.39 6.91 -14.43
N SER A 41 16.18 7.49 -13.52
CA SER A 41 15.85 8.79 -12.92
C SER A 41 15.86 9.94 -13.93
N LYS A 42 16.74 9.86 -14.95
CA LYS A 42 16.83 10.91 -15.97
C LYS A 42 15.74 10.83 -17.04
N TYR A 43 15.30 9.63 -17.41
CA TYR A 43 14.47 9.43 -18.61
C TYR A 43 13.09 8.81 -18.36
N VAL A 44 12.87 8.19 -17.20
CA VAL A 44 11.61 7.47 -16.90
C VAL A 44 10.89 8.03 -15.69
N GLU A 45 11.62 8.46 -14.67
CA GLU A 45 11.03 8.98 -13.44
C GLU A 45 10.30 10.31 -13.71
N ASP A 46 8.99 10.31 -13.47
CA ASP A 46 8.19 11.51 -13.47
C ASP A 46 8.30 12.19 -12.10
N LYS A 47 9.10 13.27 -12.07
CA LYS A 47 9.34 14.05 -10.85
C LYS A 47 8.09 14.79 -10.39
N GLU A 48 7.20 15.15 -11.31
CA GLU A 48 5.94 15.79 -10.95
C GLU A 48 5.04 14.82 -10.20
N ALA A 49 5.13 13.51 -10.49
CA ALA A 49 4.40 12.44 -9.81
C ALA A 49 5.06 11.94 -8.50
N ALA A 50 6.19 12.51 -8.06
CA ALA A 50 6.91 12.07 -6.86
C ALA A 50 6.08 12.14 -5.57
N HIS A 51 5.06 13.00 -5.54
CA HIS A 51 4.12 13.07 -4.41
C HIS A 51 3.32 11.77 -4.24
N LEU A 52 3.01 11.04 -5.32
CA LEU A 52 2.28 9.78 -5.25
C LEU A 52 3.14 8.66 -4.63
N SER A 53 4.44 8.63 -4.93
CA SER A 53 5.35 7.66 -4.31
C SER A 53 5.59 7.97 -2.83
N GLY A 54 5.65 9.26 -2.46
CA GLY A 54 5.67 9.70 -1.06
C GLY A 54 4.40 9.27 -0.29
N PHE A 55 3.22 9.52 -0.88
CA PHE A 55 1.94 9.08 -0.31
C PHE A 55 1.90 7.56 -0.13
N ALA A 56 2.29 6.79 -1.16
CA ALA A 56 2.37 5.34 -1.10
C ALA A 56 3.28 4.87 0.04
N PHE A 57 4.46 5.47 0.18
CA PHE A 57 5.41 5.13 1.22
C PHE A 57 4.83 5.35 2.62
N VAL A 58 4.15 6.47 2.86
CA VAL A 58 3.51 6.78 4.15
C VAL A 58 2.44 5.75 4.49
N VAL A 59 1.51 5.48 3.57
CA VAL A 59 0.42 4.52 3.78
C VAL A 59 0.97 3.11 4.07
N ILE A 60 1.91 2.64 3.25
CA ILE A 60 2.54 1.33 3.42
C ILE A 60 3.27 1.23 4.77
N SER A 61 3.98 2.30 5.16
CA SER A 61 4.71 2.33 6.44
C SER A 61 3.77 2.25 7.63
N ILE A 62 2.65 2.98 7.62
CA ILE A 62 1.64 2.92 8.69
C ILE A 62 1.11 1.48 8.84
N ILE A 63 0.74 0.85 7.72
CA ILE A 63 0.19 -0.52 7.74
C ILE A 63 1.25 -1.53 8.18
N HIS A 64 2.51 -1.35 7.73
CA HIS A 64 3.63 -2.18 8.17
C HIS A 64 3.85 -2.07 9.69
N LEU A 65 3.84 -0.86 10.24
CA LEU A 65 3.97 -0.62 11.68
C LEU A 65 2.79 -1.16 12.48
N ALA A 66 1.59 -1.25 11.88
CA ALA A 66 0.41 -1.89 12.46
C ALA A 66 0.45 -3.44 12.41
N GLY A 67 1.55 -4.04 11.94
CA GLY A 67 1.70 -5.49 11.84
C GLY A 67 1.24 -6.07 10.49
N GLY A 68 1.12 -5.23 9.46
CA GLY A 68 0.80 -5.63 8.09
C GLY A 68 -0.68 -5.57 7.72
N LYS A 69 -1.58 -5.30 8.68
CA LYS A 69 -3.03 -5.17 8.48
C LYS A 69 -3.60 -4.09 9.41
N ILE A 70 -4.57 -3.31 8.95
CA ILE A 70 -5.21 -2.24 9.72
C ILE A 70 -6.70 -2.07 9.33
N SER A 71 -7.53 -1.58 10.24
CA SER A 71 -8.90 -1.15 9.90
C SER A 71 -8.88 0.16 9.08
N GLU A 72 -9.90 0.39 8.26
CA GLU A 72 -10.04 1.65 7.52
C GLU A 72 -10.11 2.87 8.45
N GLU A 73 -10.82 2.74 9.57
CA GLU A 73 -10.98 3.79 10.56
C GLU A 73 -9.65 4.16 11.21
N ASP A 74 -8.86 3.16 11.63
CA ASP A 74 -7.54 3.39 12.23
C ASP A 74 -6.55 3.94 11.22
N LEU A 75 -6.60 3.49 9.96
CA LEU A 75 -5.75 4.02 8.89
C LEU A 75 -6.02 5.51 8.67
N TRP A 76 -7.28 5.90 8.50
CA TRP A 76 -7.63 7.31 8.33
C TRP A 76 -7.34 8.14 9.58
N HIS A 77 -7.48 7.54 10.77
CA HIS A 77 -7.05 8.19 12.01
C HIS A 77 -5.55 8.52 11.98
N GLN A 78 -4.68 7.59 11.56
CA GLN A 78 -3.24 7.87 11.43
C GLN A 78 -2.93 8.87 10.30
N LEU A 79 -3.59 8.75 9.14
CA LEU A 79 -3.40 9.66 8.02
C LEU A 79 -3.77 11.11 8.37
N ARG A 80 -4.83 11.32 9.16
CA ARG A 80 -5.20 12.66 9.65
C ARG A 80 -4.10 13.30 10.49
N ARG A 81 -3.36 12.52 11.28
CA ARG A 81 -2.25 13.01 12.11
C ARG A 81 -1.08 13.53 11.30
N VAL A 82 -0.94 13.09 10.04
CA VAL A 82 0.06 13.57 9.08
C VAL A 82 -0.51 14.56 8.07
N GLY A 83 -1.73 15.08 8.31
CA GLY A 83 -2.36 16.11 7.48
C GLY A 83 -3.20 15.58 6.31
N LEU A 84 -3.39 14.26 6.18
CA LEU A 84 -4.16 13.66 5.09
C LEU A 84 -5.57 13.30 5.57
N ASN A 85 -6.59 14.01 5.06
CA ASN A 85 -7.99 13.79 5.44
C ASN A 85 -8.74 13.01 4.35
N GLU A 86 -9.61 12.10 4.77
CA GLU A 86 -10.42 11.22 3.91
C GLU A 86 -11.45 11.98 3.05
N ASN A 87 -11.91 13.13 3.52
CA ASN A 87 -12.93 13.95 2.84
C ASN A 87 -12.31 15.16 2.13
N ASP A 88 -10.98 15.23 2.07
CA ASP A 88 -10.29 16.23 1.28
C ASP A 88 -10.22 15.77 -0.19
N GLU A 89 -11.07 16.38 -1.01
CA GLU A 89 -11.20 16.08 -2.43
C GLU A 89 -10.32 16.99 -3.31
N ASN A 90 -9.78 18.08 -2.74
CA ASN A 90 -9.07 19.13 -3.49
C ASN A 90 -7.67 19.39 -2.92
N HIS A 91 -7.02 18.37 -2.36
CA HIS A 91 -5.66 18.52 -1.82
C HIS A 91 -4.74 19.04 -2.93
N PRO A 92 -4.03 20.16 -2.75
CA PRO A 92 -3.27 20.82 -3.82
C PRO A 92 -2.25 19.91 -4.52
N VAL A 93 -1.79 18.88 -3.81
CA VAL A 93 -0.77 17.93 -4.27
C VAL A 93 -1.34 16.56 -4.61
N HIS A 94 -2.43 16.11 -3.97
CA HIS A 94 -2.92 14.72 -4.07
C HIS A 94 -4.31 14.62 -4.70
N GLY A 95 -4.98 15.76 -4.92
CA GLY A 95 -6.38 15.80 -5.31
C GLY A 95 -7.24 15.10 -4.26
N ASN A 96 -7.89 14.01 -4.66
CA ASN A 96 -8.75 13.22 -3.79
C ASN A 96 -7.97 12.11 -3.08
N ASN A 97 -7.82 12.23 -1.77
CA ASN A 97 -7.03 11.28 -0.96
C ASN A 97 -7.61 9.86 -0.96
N LYS A 98 -8.95 9.70 -1.02
CA LYS A 98 -9.58 8.37 -1.13
C LYS A 98 -9.23 7.72 -2.47
N GLN A 99 -9.26 8.47 -3.57
CA GLN A 99 -8.86 7.95 -4.88
C GLN A 99 -7.38 7.57 -4.90
N ALA A 100 -6.51 8.37 -4.28
CA ALA A 100 -5.09 8.03 -4.15
C ALA A 100 -4.88 6.71 -3.37
N LEU A 101 -5.66 6.47 -2.31
CA LEU A 101 -5.63 5.20 -1.58
C LEU A 101 -6.14 4.02 -2.44
N GLU A 102 -7.22 4.21 -3.20
CA GLU A 102 -7.74 3.18 -4.11
C GLU A 102 -6.74 2.82 -5.23
N LEU A 103 -5.93 3.79 -5.70
CA LEU A 103 -4.86 3.49 -6.65
C LEU A 103 -3.83 2.52 -6.06
N LEU A 104 -3.51 2.60 -4.77
CA LEU A 104 -2.61 1.64 -4.11
C LEU A 104 -3.19 0.22 -4.07
N VAL A 105 -4.52 0.10 -3.94
CA VAL A 105 -5.23 -1.19 -4.04
C VAL A 105 -5.15 -1.74 -5.46
N GLN A 106 -5.46 -0.92 -6.46
CA GLN A 106 -5.39 -1.31 -7.87
C GLN A 106 -3.99 -1.74 -8.29
N GLN A 107 -2.96 -1.06 -7.77
CA GLN A 107 -1.55 -1.35 -8.05
C GLN A 107 -0.97 -2.51 -7.22
N ARG A 108 -1.80 -3.20 -6.43
CA ARG A 108 -1.39 -4.34 -5.58
C ARG A 108 -0.30 -4.00 -4.57
N TYR A 109 -0.29 -2.76 -4.07
CA TYR A 109 0.42 -2.43 -2.84
C TYR A 109 -0.41 -2.80 -1.61
N LEU A 110 -1.75 -2.69 -1.73
CA LEU A 110 -2.70 -3.01 -0.68
C LEU A 110 -3.79 -3.99 -1.15
N LEU A 111 -4.27 -4.82 -0.22
CA LEU A 111 -5.50 -5.60 -0.35
C LEU A 111 -6.58 -4.90 0.48
N LYS A 112 -7.72 -4.64 -0.15
CA LYS A 112 -8.89 -4.05 0.50
C LYS A 112 -9.93 -5.14 0.75
N GLU A 113 -10.21 -5.46 2.01
CA GLU A 113 -11.16 -6.52 2.38
C GLU A 113 -12.37 -5.95 3.10
N LYS A 114 -13.57 -6.31 2.62
CA LYS A 114 -14.84 -5.98 3.27
C LYS A 114 -15.28 -7.17 4.11
N PHE A 115 -15.39 -6.96 5.42
CA PHE A 115 -15.99 -7.91 6.34
C PHE A 115 -17.45 -7.52 6.60
N THR A 116 -18.35 -8.50 6.60
CA THR A 116 -19.74 -8.30 7.04
C THR A 116 -19.93 -9.08 8.33
N GLY A 117 -20.04 -8.34 9.43
CA GLY A 117 -20.26 -8.88 10.77
C GLY A 117 -21.65 -8.51 11.32
N PRO A 118 -22.00 -9.00 12.51
CA PRO A 118 -23.23 -8.64 13.20
C PRO A 118 -23.33 -7.13 13.50
N GLU A 119 -22.21 -6.42 13.60
CA GLU A 119 -22.13 -4.97 13.82
C GLU A 119 -22.14 -4.14 12.53
N GLY A 120 -22.30 -4.78 11.36
CA GLY A 120 -22.36 -4.11 10.07
C GLY A 120 -21.19 -4.42 9.16
N HIS A 121 -20.85 -3.47 8.29
CA HIS A 121 -19.75 -3.61 7.34
C HIS A 121 -18.48 -2.97 7.90
N ALA A 122 -17.42 -3.76 8.02
CA ALA A 122 -16.08 -3.27 8.36
C ALA A 122 -15.16 -3.41 7.15
N MET A 123 -14.25 -2.46 6.97
CA MET A 123 -13.26 -2.49 5.90
C MET A 123 -11.86 -2.56 6.51
N THR A 124 -10.99 -3.39 5.94
CA THR A 124 -9.58 -3.51 6.35
C THR A 124 -8.66 -3.40 5.15
N TYR A 125 -7.45 -2.90 5.41
CA TYR A 125 -6.36 -2.83 4.45
C TYR A 125 -5.20 -3.71 4.93
N GLU A 126 -4.64 -4.51 4.03
CA GLU A 126 -3.52 -5.40 4.28
C GLU A 126 -2.43 -5.19 3.23
N LEU A 127 -1.17 -5.42 3.58
CA LEU A 127 -0.07 -5.34 2.61
C LEU A 127 -0.22 -6.43 1.53
N ALA A 128 -0.07 -6.03 0.28
CA ALA A 128 -0.25 -6.90 -0.88
C ALA A 128 1.08 -7.27 -1.55
N GLU A 129 1.00 -8.04 -2.63
CA GLU A 129 2.11 -8.73 -3.28
C GLU A 129 3.26 -7.79 -3.66
N ARG A 130 2.95 -6.58 -4.13
CA ARG A 130 3.96 -5.61 -4.56
C ARG A 130 4.72 -5.00 -3.39
N THR A 131 4.07 -4.88 -2.24
CA THR A 131 4.72 -4.42 -1.00
C THR A 131 5.52 -5.54 -0.35
N LEU A 132 5.02 -6.77 -0.41
CA LEU A 132 5.66 -7.95 0.19
C LEU A 132 6.89 -8.42 -0.59
N ASP A 133 7.03 -8.06 -1.87
CA ASP A 133 8.23 -8.35 -2.67
C ASP A 133 9.50 -7.83 -1.96
N GLU A 134 10.50 -8.71 -1.87
CA GLU A 134 11.77 -8.47 -1.16
C GLU A 134 12.47 -7.17 -1.58
N SER A 135 12.34 -6.77 -2.85
CA SER A 135 12.99 -5.55 -3.32
C SER A 135 12.39 -4.26 -2.73
N VAL A 136 11.17 -4.36 -2.20
CA VAL A 136 10.45 -3.29 -1.49
C VAL A 136 10.52 -3.52 0.02
N SER A 137 10.04 -4.67 0.50
CA SER A 137 9.92 -4.97 1.94
C SER A 137 11.26 -4.96 2.66
N GLY A 138 12.32 -5.49 2.03
CA GLY A 138 13.67 -5.53 2.60
C GLY A 138 14.26 -4.14 2.88
N LYS A 139 13.82 -3.10 2.15
CA LYS A 139 14.30 -1.72 2.32
C LYS A 139 13.34 -0.83 3.10
N LEU A 140 12.08 -1.24 3.21
CA LEU A 140 11.03 -0.46 3.87
C LEU A 140 11.40 -0.12 5.31
N LYS A 141 11.87 -1.12 6.08
CA LYS A 141 12.29 -0.93 7.47
C LYS A 141 13.45 0.05 7.61
N ASP A 142 14.43 -0.01 6.71
CA ASP A 142 15.58 0.88 6.71
C ASP A 142 15.16 2.33 6.45
N TYR A 143 14.27 2.55 5.47
CA TYR A 143 13.75 3.88 5.18
C TYR A 143 12.90 4.44 6.33
N ILE A 144 12.04 3.62 6.95
CA ILE A 144 11.29 4.04 8.15
C ILE A 144 12.27 4.44 9.26
N SER A 145 13.29 3.62 9.51
CA SER A 145 14.29 3.88 10.54
C SER A 145 15.07 5.17 10.26
N GLN A 146 15.39 5.44 9.00
CA GLN A 146 16.05 6.68 8.59
C GLN A 146 15.19 7.91 8.90
N VAL A 147 13.91 7.90 8.53
CA VAL A 147 12.99 9.02 8.78
C VAL A 147 12.86 9.31 10.28
N VAL A 148 12.70 8.26 11.09
CA VAL A 148 12.61 8.40 12.55
C VAL A 148 13.92 8.91 13.16
N SER A 149 15.07 8.41 12.70
CA SER A 149 16.39 8.83 13.20
C SER A 149 16.75 10.26 12.79
N THR A 150 16.29 10.72 11.62
CA THR A 150 16.45 12.11 11.22
C THR A 150 15.58 13.06 12.04
N SER A 151 14.43 12.59 12.54
CA SER A 151 13.56 13.37 13.40
C SER A 151 14.16 13.62 14.78
N THR A 152 14.85 12.63 15.36
CA THR A 152 15.50 12.79 16.67
C THR A 152 16.77 13.65 16.60
N ALA A 153 17.45 13.68 15.45
CA ALA A 153 18.60 14.56 15.25
C ALA A 153 18.21 16.03 15.06
N ALA A 154 17.04 16.31 14.49
CA ALA A 154 16.56 17.68 14.25
C ALA A 154 16.06 18.40 15.51
N GLU A 155 15.72 17.67 16.59
CA GLU A 155 15.31 18.24 17.88
C GLU A 155 16.50 18.52 18.84
N ALA A 156 17.73 18.18 18.44
CA ALA A 156 18.94 18.32 19.27
C ALA A 156 19.80 19.57 18.93
N VAL A 157 19.26 20.56 18.21
CA VAL A 157 19.96 21.80 17.80
C VAL A 157 19.25 23.04 18.33
#